data_AF-A0A537GY32-F1
#
_entry.id   AF-A0A537GY32-F1
#
_cell.length_a   1.000
_cell.length_b   1.000
_cell.length_c   1.000
_cell.angle_alpha   90.00
_cell.angle_beta   90.00
_cell.angle_gamma   90.00
#
_symmetry.space_group_name_H-M   'P 1'
#
loop_
_entity.id
_entity.type
_entity.pdbx_description
1 polymer ?
#
loop_
_entity_poly.entity_id
_entity_poly.type
_entity_poly.pdbx_seq_one_letter_code
_entity_poly.pdbx_strand_id
1 'polypeptide(L)'
;MTKKNPQPTKLSPQEEQLIERLREHPELMERFRTILEITASADGPLKRADEVEGLLIEEMRRLGNTTMGSWAARAERRLAEQLKQKDASASERKKKR
;
A
#
# COMPACT_ATOMS: atom_id res chain seq x y z
N MET A 1 5.93 -40.29 23.26
CA MET A 1 5.31 -39.51 22.16
C MET A 1 5.78 -38.07 22.27
N THR A 2 6.90 -37.72 21.63
CA THR A 2 7.45 -36.36 21.65
C THR A 2 6.74 -35.52 20.59
N LYS A 3 5.86 -34.62 21.03
CA LYS A 3 5.19 -33.63 20.17
C LYS A 3 6.26 -32.67 19.62
N LYS A 4 6.47 -32.70 18.30
CA LYS A 4 7.36 -31.78 17.58
C LYS A 4 6.97 -30.34 17.90
N ASN A 5 7.91 -29.57 18.41
CA ASN A 5 7.84 -28.12 18.53
C ASN A 5 7.67 -27.52 17.11
N PRO A 6 6.65 -26.69 16.82
CA PRO A 6 6.57 -26.04 15.52
C PRO A 6 7.68 -24.99 15.47
N GLN A 7 8.72 -25.27 14.68
CA GLN A 7 9.76 -24.28 14.39
C GLN A 7 9.10 -23.05 13.75
N PRO A 8 9.53 -21.82 14.06
CA PRO A 8 9.01 -20.63 13.41
C PRO A 8 9.30 -20.75 11.91
N THR A 9 8.23 -20.80 11.11
CA THR A 9 8.31 -20.86 9.66
C THR A 9 9.06 -19.61 9.19
N LYS A 10 10.28 -19.78 8.68
CA LYS A 10 11.08 -18.67 8.14
C LYS A 10 10.32 -18.08 6.95
N LEU A 11 10.17 -16.75 6.94
CA LEU A 11 9.56 -16.05 5.81
C LEU A 11 10.39 -16.31 4.54
N SER A 12 9.70 -16.48 3.42
CA SER A 12 10.29 -16.49 2.10
C SER A 12 10.81 -15.09 1.73
N PRO A 13 11.80 -14.99 0.83
CA PRO A 13 12.28 -13.69 0.36
C PRO A 13 11.18 -12.80 -0.25
N GLN A 14 10.13 -13.39 -0.80
CA GLN A 14 8.99 -12.69 -1.39
C GLN A 14 8.11 -12.06 -0.31
N GLU A 15 7.87 -12.79 0.80
CA GLU A 15 7.12 -12.28 1.95
C GLU A 15 7.89 -11.16 2.65
N GLU A 16 9.20 -11.32 2.84
CA GLU A 16 10.07 -10.26 3.40
C GLU A 16 10.02 -8.98 2.56
N GLN A 17 10.14 -9.12 1.23
CA GLN A 17 10.06 -7.97 0.32
C GLN A 17 8.68 -7.28 0.38
N LEU A 18 7.59 -8.04 0.44
CA LEU A 18 6.25 -7.47 0.56
C LEU A 18 6.09 -6.69 1.86
N ILE A 19 6.52 -7.27 2.99
CA ILE A 19 6.45 -6.63 4.30
C ILE A 19 7.23 -5.33 4.32
N GLU A 20 8.45 -5.32 3.75
CA GLU A 20 9.27 -4.12 3.71
C GLU A 20 8.62 -3.01 2.87
N ARG A 21 8.06 -3.37 1.70
CA ARG A 21 7.30 -2.40 0.88
C ARG A 21 6.06 -1.87 1.59
N LEU A 22 5.38 -2.68 2.40
CA LEU A 22 4.24 -2.23 3.18
C LEU A 22 4.67 -1.32 4.36
N ARG A 23 5.87 -1.52 4.94
CA ARG A 23 6.43 -0.62 5.97
C ARG A 23 6.73 0.78 5.44
N GLU A 24 7.16 0.89 4.19
CA GLU A 24 7.28 2.17 3.49
C GLU A 24 5.92 2.87 3.24
N HIS A 25 4.84 2.13 3.42
CA HIS A 25 3.46 2.51 3.09
C HIS A 25 2.49 2.21 4.23
N PRO A 26 2.62 2.85 5.41
CA PRO A 26 1.84 2.50 6.61
C PRO A 26 0.33 2.58 6.39
N GLU A 27 -0.15 3.52 5.58
CA GLU A 27 -1.58 3.60 5.24
C GLU A 27 -2.08 2.37 4.48
N LEU A 28 -1.27 1.79 3.58
CA LEU A 28 -1.63 0.56 2.86
C LEU A 28 -1.53 -0.66 3.78
N MET A 29 -0.52 -0.70 4.66
CA MET A 29 -0.38 -1.75 5.67
C MET A 29 -1.64 -1.87 6.53
N GLU A 30 -2.15 -0.74 7.03
CA GLU A 30 -3.37 -0.72 7.84
C GLU A 30 -4.60 -1.24 7.05
N ARG A 31 -4.73 -0.88 5.77
CA ARG A 31 -5.84 -1.39 4.93
C ARG A 31 -5.78 -2.89 4.74
N PHE A 32 -4.60 -3.44 4.44
CA PHE A 32 -4.42 -4.88 4.32
C PHE A 32 -4.67 -5.60 5.65
N ARG A 33 -4.26 -5.02 6.79
CA ARG A 33 -4.58 -5.56 8.11
C ARG A 33 -6.09 -5.67 8.33
N THR A 34 -6.85 -4.61 8.05
CA THR A 34 -8.31 -4.63 8.19
C THR A 34 -8.96 -5.66 7.27
N ILE A 35 -8.51 -5.80 6.03
CA ILE A 35 -9.01 -6.84 5.11
C ILE A 35 -8.80 -8.24 5.69
N LEU A 36 -7.60 -8.50 6.24
CA LEU A 36 -7.31 -9.78 6.89
C LEU A 36 -8.18 -10.01 8.14
N GLU A 37 -8.42 -8.98 8.94
CA GLU A 37 -9.32 -9.04 10.11
C GLU A 37 -10.77 -9.36 9.71
N ILE A 38 -11.26 -8.80 8.59
CA ILE A 38 -12.59 -9.14 8.04
C ILE A 38 -12.64 -10.62 7.68
N THR A 39 -11.58 -11.17 7.06
CA THR A 39 -11.52 -12.60 6.70
C THR A 39 -11.43 -13.52 7.91
N ALA A 40 -10.62 -13.16 8.93
CA ALA A 40 -10.47 -13.94 10.15
C ALA A 40 -11.71 -13.86 11.06
N SER A 41 -12.52 -12.80 10.93
CA SER A 41 -13.79 -12.66 11.64
C SER A 41 -14.85 -13.69 11.20
N ALA A 42 -14.61 -14.46 10.13
CA ALA A 42 -15.46 -15.60 9.75
C ALA A 42 -15.51 -16.68 10.86
N ASP A 43 -14.49 -16.75 11.71
CA ASP A 43 -14.41 -17.68 12.84
C ASP A 43 -15.06 -17.12 14.14
N GLY A 44 -15.63 -15.90 14.09
CA GLY A 44 -16.30 -15.21 15.22
C GLY A 44 -17.83 -15.42 15.27
N PRO A 45 -18.59 -14.61 16.04
CA PRO A 45 -20.05 -14.63 16.02
C PRO A 45 -20.55 -14.56 14.57
N LEU A 46 -21.49 -15.41 14.19
CA LEU A 46 -22.02 -15.53 12.82
C LEU A 46 -22.43 -14.17 12.25
N LYS A 47 -21.50 -13.46 11.58
CA LYS A 47 -21.80 -12.32 10.73
C LYS A 47 -22.48 -12.87 9.47
N ARG A 48 -23.56 -12.24 9.03
CA ARG A 48 -24.20 -12.62 7.77
C ARG A 48 -23.24 -12.31 6.62
N ALA A 49 -23.31 -13.11 5.55
CA ALA A 49 -22.48 -12.91 4.37
C ALA A 49 -22.61 -11.47 3.82
N ASP A 50 -23.82 -10.91 3.80
CA ASP A 50 -24.11 -9.55 3.35
C ASP A 50 -23.37 -8.47 4.17
N GLU A 51 -23.21 -8.70 5.48
CA GLU A 51 -22.50 -7.76 6.37
C GLU A 51 -21.00 -7.80 6.11
N VAL A 52 -20.44 -9.00 5.90
CA VAL A 52 -19.04 -9.20 5.53
C VAL A 52 -18.75 -8.58 4.16
N GLU A 53 -19.66 -8.79 3.19
CA GLU A 53 -19.57 -8.20 1.86
C GLU A 53 -19.55 -6.67 1.94
N GLY A 54 -20.49 -6.06 2.69
CA GLY A 54 -20.53 -4.62 2.89
C GLY A 54 -19.23 -4.05 3.47
N LEU A 55 -18.68 -4.70 4.50
CA LEU A 55 -17.39 -4.32 5.09
C LEU A 55 -16.24 -4.42 4.09
N LEU A 56 -16.21 -5.50 3.30
CA LEU A 56 -15.16 -5.70 2.30
C LEU A 56 -15.23 -4.66 1.17
N ILE A 57 -16.43 -4.35 0.68
CA ILE A 57 -16.63 -3.31 -0.35
C ILE A 57 -16.12 -1.96 0.14
N GLU A 58 -16.45 -1.58 1.38
CA GLU A 58 -16.00 -0.32 1.96
C GLU A 58 -14.49 -0.27 2.14
N GLU A 59 -13.84 -1.33 2.63
CA GLU A 59 -12.38 -1.35 2.72
C GLU A 59 -11.69 -1.38 1.35
N MET A 60 -12.27 -2.03 0.34
CA MET A 60 -11.77 -1.96 -1.04
C MET A 60 -11.85 -0.54 -1.61
N ARG A 61 -12.92 0.21 -1.32
CA ARG A 61 -13.04 1.63 -1.68
C ARG A 61 -11.97 2.47 -0.98
N ARG A 62 -11.76 2.26 0.33
CA ARG A 62 -10.73 2.97 1.10
C ARG A 62 -9.33 2.68 0.58
N LEU A 63 -9.02 1.40 0.32
CA LEU A 63 -7.75 0.97 -0.27
C LEU A 63 -7.51 1.63 -1.64
N GLY A 64 -8.54 1.65 -2.49
CA GLY A 64 -8.49 2.32 -3.80
C GLY A 64 -8.18 3.82 -3.66
N ASN A 65 -8.88 4.52 -2.76
CA ASN A 65 -8.66 5.94 -2.50
C ASN A 65 -7.25 6.23 -1.98
N THR A 66 -6.75 5.47 -1.01
CA THR A 66 -5.38 5.62 -0.49
C THR A 66 -4.35 5.40 -1.60
N THR A 67 -4.54 4.37 -2.42
CA THR A 67 -3.61 4.06 -3.53
C THR A 67 -3.60 5.17 -4.57
N MET A 68 -4.78 5.66 -4.98
CA MET A 68 -4.92 6.74 -5.95
C MET A 68 -4.35 8.07 -5.42
N GLY A 69 -4.59 8.40 -4.16
CA GLY A 69 -4.04 9.60 -3.52
C GLY A 69 -2.51 9.58 -3.48
N SER A 70 -1.92 8.45 -3.08
CA SER A 70 -0.45 8.28 -3.08
C SER A 70 0.13 8.38 -4.50
N TRP A 71 -0.53 7.78 -5.48
CA TRP A 71 -0.13 7.89 -6.88
C TRP A 71 -0.18 9.33 -7.39
N ALA A 72 -1.27 10.06 -7.15
CA ALA A 72 -1.44 11.44 -7.57
C ALA A 72 -0.33 12.33 -6.98
N ALA A 73 -0.08 12.22 -5.67
CA ALA A 73 0.99 12.98 -5.01
C ALA A 73 2.38 12.70 -5.59
N ARG A 74 2.65 11.47 -6.03
CA ARG A 74 3.90 11.11 -6.71
C ARG A 74 3.96 11.66 -8.13
N ALA A 75 2.87 11.60 -8.87
CA ALA A 75 2.77 12.15 -10.23
C ALA A 75 3.01 13.67 -10.22
N GLU A 76 2.41 14.38 -9.27
CA GLU A 76 2.58 15.82 -9.08
C GLU A 76 4.04 16.20 -8.80
N ARG A 77 4.69 15.52 -7.85
CA ARG A 77 6.12 15.76 -7.55
C ARG A 77 6.99 15.54 -8.78
N ARG A 78 6.79 14.43 -9.49
CA ARG A 78 7.54 14.11 -10.70
C ARG A 78 7.32 15.16 -11.81
N LEU A 79 6.11 15.68 -11.95
CA LEU A 79 5.82 16.76 -12.91
C LEU A 79 6.51 18.07 -12.50
N ALA A 80 6.45 18.43 -11.21
CA ALA A 80 7.12 19.61 -10.69
C ALA A 80 8.64 19.57 -10.88
N GLU A 81 9.27 18.41 -10.66
CA GLU A 81 10.70 18.20 -10.93
C GLU A 81 11.05 18.36 -12.42
N GLN A 82 10.24 17.81 -13.31
CA GLN A 82 10.45 17.96 -14.76
C GLN A 82 10.31 19.41 -15.23
N LEU A 83 9.36 20.17 -14.68
CA LEU A 83 9.20 21.59 -14.99
C LEU A 83 10.42 22.40 -14.52
N LYS A 84 10.89 22.18 -13.29
CA LYS A 84 12.12 22.82 -12.78
C LYS A 84 13.34 22.54 -13.66
N GLN A 85 13.49 21.30 -14.14
CA GLN A 85 14.60 20.94 -15.04
C GLN A 85 14.50 21.66 -16.39
N LYS A 86 13.29 21.77 -16.97
CA LYS A 86 13.06 22.50 -18.22
C LYS A 86 13.36 23.99 -18.07
N ASP A 87 12.89 24.63 -16.99
CA ASP A 87 13.13 26.05 -16.74
C ASP A 87 14.62 26.36 -16.49
N ALA A 88 15.33 25.50 -15.76
CA ALA A 88 16.78 25.62 -15.57
C ALA A 88 17.54 25.56 -16.91
N SER A 89 17.17 24.62 -17.79
CA SER A 89 17.78 24.49 -19.12
C SER A 89 17.48 25.67 -20.06
N ALA A 90 16.35 26.37 -19.86
CA ALA A 90 15.99 27.56 -20.62
C ALA A 90 16.78 28.81 -20.17
N SER A 91 17.09 28.91 -18.87
CA SER A 91 17.91 30.00 -18.29
C SER A 91 19.38 29.96 -18.71
N GLU A 92 19.95 28.78 -19.00
CA GLU A 92 21.36 28.64 -19.39
C GLU A 92 21.65 29.17 -20.81
N ARG A 93 20.64 29.29 -21.68
CA ARG A 93 20.77 29.91 -23.00
C ARG A 93 20.66 31.45 -22.91
N LYS A 94 21.48 32.12 -22.10
CA LYS A 94 21.63 33.58 -22.21
C LYS A 94 22.35 33.92 -23.51
N LYS A 95 21.64 34.65 -24.38
CA LYS A 95 22.12 35.21 -25.66
C LYS A 95 23.46 35.94 -25.45
N LYS A 96 24.54 35.50 -26.14
CA LYS A 96 25.76 36.29 -26.27
C LYS A 96 25.39 37.60 -26.98
N ARG A 97 25.57 38.72 -26.29
CA ARG A 97 25.60 40.06 -26.89
C ARG A 97 26.86 40.23 -27.71
#